data_AF-A0A920FGL7-F1
#
_entry.id   AF-A0A920FGL7-F1
#
_cell.length_a   1.000
_cell.length_b   1.000
_cell.length_c   1.000
_cell.angle_alpha   90.00
_cell.angle_beta   90.00
_cell.angle_gamma   90.00
#
_symmetry.space_group_name_H-M   'P 1'
#
loop_
_entity.id
_entity.type
_entity.pdbx_description
1 polymer ?
#
loop_
_entity_poly.entity_id
_entity_poly.type
_entity_poly.pdbx_seq_one_letter_code
_entity_poly.pdbx_strand_id
1 'polypeptide(L)'
;MSRQLDAKADALEQQAKNEKNPIKKADLLADRDEFRREAKKKKSLADALIISIDSLDGEIRTKEDEQEIILSSLDSTSATQVRALAISGKAEELIDQIAEDLPPNEDVVENRNVELNNTDNTTVDDSSPIVNTVPAKGEITSNTYVPPSKVTTDIIKFTAEEVSVYSDDNPIPVNPKLPDGLIYKVQVGAFRNPIPQDLFKGFAPISAEKVRDDITRYRVGYFTSYNVANTAKNQVRGLGYRDAFVVALNNGNRVTLSEARNMESSTNVAAPAPIIQPNKNNEVVAPMRI
;
A
#
# COMPACT_ATOMS: atom_id res chain seq x y z
N MET A 1 7.69 9.13 28.40
CA MET A 1 6.88 9.93 29.36
C MET A 1 5.70 9.17 29.97
N SER A 2 4.83 8.47 29.22
CA SER A 2 3.69 7.70 29.84
C SER A 2 4.15 6.73 30.94
N ARG A 3 5.17 5.89 30.67
CA ARG A 3 5.69 4.91 31.64
C ARG A 3 6.16 5.52 32.97
N GLN A 4 6.69 6.75 32.95
CA GLN A 4 7.11 7.45 34.17
C GLN A 4 5.90 7.92 34.99
N LEU A 5 4.82 8.36 34.33
CA LEU A 5 3.58 8.73 34.98
C LEU A 5 2.85 7.50 35.56
N ASP A 6 2.84 6.39 34.81
CA ASP A 6 2.31 5.10 35.29
C ASP A 6 3.08 4.62 36.53
N ALA A 7 4.42 4.62 36.48
CA ALA A 7 5.26 4.25 37.63
C ALA A 7 5.03 5.16 38.85
N LYS A 8 4.80 6.46 38.63
CA LYS A 8 4.48 7.43 39.70
C LYS A 8 3.10 7.15 40.30
N ALA A 9 2.10 6.82 39.48
CA ALA A 9 0.79 6.43 39.95
C ALA A 9 0.85 5.14 40.79
N ASP A 10 1.60 4.14 40.34
CA ASP A 10 1.74 2.88 41.08
C ASP A 10 2.47 3.08 42.42
N ALA A 11 3.46 3.98 42.48
CA ALA A 11 4.11 4.37 43.72
C ALA A 11 3.12 5.03 44.71
N LEU A 12 2.26 5.94 44.24
CA LEU A 12 1.21 6.56 45.06
C LEU A 12 0.17 5.55 45.54
N GLU A 13 -0.17 4.56 44.71
CA GLU A 13 -1.07 3.47 45.09
C GLU A 13 -0.48 2.64 46.25
N GLN A 14 0.82 2.35 46.21
CA GLN A 14 1.51 1.64 47.30
C GLN A 14 1.57 2.49 48.57
N GLN A 15 1.79 3.80 48.45
CA GLN A 15 1.74 4.71 49.61
C GLN A 15 0.34 4.74 50.24
N ALA A 16 -0.72 4.82 49.43
CA ALA A 16 -2.10 4.82 49.90
C ALA A 16 -2.51 3.51 50.60
N LYS A 17 -1.90 2.37 50.25
CA LYS A 17 -2.13 1.07 50.93
C LYS A 17 -1.62 1.07 52.36
N ASN A 18 -0.54 1.80 52.64
CA ASN A 18 0.11 1.86 53.95
C ASN A 18 -0.32 3.07 54.80
N GLU A 19 -1.04 4.03 54.21
CA GLU A 19 -1.52 5.24 54.90
C GLU A 19 -2.77 4.95 55.74
N LYS A 20 -2.71 5.36 57.02
CA LYS A 20 -3.78 5.15 58.01
C LYS A 20 -4.69 6.37 58.14
N ASN A 21 -4.20 7.57 57.80
CA ASN A 21 -4.99 8.78 57.82
C ASN A 21 -5.94 8.80 56.60
N PRO A 22 -7.27 8.86 56.81
CA PRO A 22 -8.25 8.77 55.72
C PRO A 22 -8.18 9.94 54.73
N ILE A 23 -7.83 11.15 55.20
CA ILE A 23 -7.73 12.34 54.35
C ILE A 23 -6.50 12.21 53.45
N LYS A 24 -5.33 11.95 54.04
CA LYS A 24 -4.09 11.75 53.27
C LYS A 24 -4.18 10.59 52.28
N LYS A 25 -4.86 9.51 52.67
CA LYS A 25 -5.12 8.38 51.79
C LYS A 25 -5.99 8.78 50.60
N ALA A 26 -7.03 9.59 50.81
CA ALA A 26 -7.86 10.10 49.73
C ALA A 26 -7.08 11.01 48.77
N ASP A 27 -6.22 11.89 49.30
CA ASP A 27 -5.36 12.77 48.51
C ASP A 27 -4.39 11.95 47.62
N LEU A 28 -3.72 10.93 48.19
CA LEU A 28 -2.82 10.04 47.44
C LEU A 28 -3.54 9.30 46.30
N LEU A 29 -4.80 8.89 46.52
CA LEU A 29 -5.60 8.23 45.49
C LEU A 29 -6.05 9.21 44.40
N ALA A 30 -6.37 10.45 44.77
CA ALA A 30 -6.70 11.50 43.80
C ALA A 30 -5.50 11.83 42.90
N ASP A 31 -4.32 12.00 43.49
CA ASP A 31 -3.06 12.22 42.75
C ASP A 31 -2.73 11.03 41.84
N ARG A 32 -2.90 9.79 42.33
CA ARG A 32 -2.76 8.58 41.50
C ARG A 32 -3.65 8.65 40.27
N ASP A 33 -4.93 9.00 40.45
CA ASP A 33 -5.90 9.06 39.36
C ASP A 33 -5.61 10.19 38.38
N GLU A 34 -5.04 11.30 38.85
CA GLU A 34 -4.51 12.35 37.99
C GLU A 34 -3.33 11.84 37.14
N PHE A 35 -2.32 11.21 37.75
CA PHE A 35 -1.18 10.67 37.00
C PHE A 35 -1.60 9.60 35.99
N ARG A 36 -2.56 8.72 36.32
CA ARG A 36 -3.11 7.74 35.37
C ARG A 36 -3.84 8.41 34.20
N ARG A 37 -4.63 9.47 34.48
CA ARG A 37 -5.29 10.24 33.42
C ARG A 37 -4.27 10.93 32.50
N GLU A 38 -3.21 11.50 33.06
CA GLU A 38 -2.15 12.15 32.29
C GLU A 38 -1.36 11.12 31.45
N ALA A 39 -1.03 9.96 32.03
CA ALA A 39 -0.37 8.85 31.34
C ALA A 39 -1.19 8.40 30.12
N LYS A 40 -2.50 8.17 30.32
CA LYS A 40 -3.44 7.81 29.24
C LYS A 40 -3.48 8.86 28.13
N LYS A 41 -3.52 10.15 28.47
CA LYS A 41 -3.47 11.26 27.49
C LYS A 41 -2.16 11.24 26.69
N LYS A 42 -1.01 11.16 27.36
CA LYS A 42 0.31 11.15 26.69
C LYS A 42 0.51 9.91 25.82
N LYS A 43 0.03 8.75 26.25
CA LYS A 43 0.01 7.52 25.44
C LYS A 43 -0.84 7.75 24.18
N SER A 44 -2.09 8.15 24.35
CA SER A 44 -3.00 8.44 23.22
C SER A 44 -2.41 9.43 22.20
N LEU A 45 -1.74 10.48 22.67
CA LEU A 45 -1.09 11.46 21.79
C LEU A 45 0.08 10.85 21.02
N ALA A 46 0.96 10.11 21.70
CA ALA A 46 2.09 9.44 21.05
C ALA A 46 1.61 8.46 19.96
N ASP A 47 0.53 7.73 20.21
CA ASP A 47 -0.02 6.79 19.26
C ASP A 47 -0.73 7.47 18.08
N ALA A 48 -1.41 8.60 18.32
CA ALA A 48 -1.95 9.44 17.25
C ALA A 48 -0.82 9.98 16.34
N LEU A 49 0.29 10.43 16.93
CA LEU A 49 1.48 10.84 16.17
C LEU A 49 2.02 9.70 15.32
N ILE A 50 2.12 8.48 15.85
CA ILE A 50 2.57 7.31 15.09
C ILE A 50 1.67 7.04 13.89
N ILE A 51 0.35 7.12 14.05
CA ILE A 51 -0.60 6.92 12.95
C ILE A 51 -0.45 8.00 11.88
N SER A 52 -0.33 9.26 12.30
CA SER A 52 -0.09 10.38 11.38
C SER A 52 1.24 10.23 10.63
N ILE A 53 2.30 9.81 11.32
CA ILE A 53 3.61 9.53 10.70
C ILE A 53 3.47 8.39 9.70
N ASP A 54 2.81 7.28 10.04
CA ASP A 54 2.60 6.15 9.12
C ASP A 54 1.86 6.59 7.83
N SER A 55 0.90 7.51 7.96
CA SER A 55 0.16 8.07 6.82
C SER A 55 1.03 8.99 5.96
N LEU A 56 1.74 9.93 6.61
CA LEU A 56 2.65 10.86 5.93
C LEU A 56 3.79 10.10 5.23
N ASP A 57 4.39 9.12 5.89
CA ASP A 57 5.41 8.24 5.31
C ASP A 57 4.86 7.46 4.12
N GLY A 58 3.58 7.06 4.15
CA GLY A 58 2.90 6.44 3.03
C GLY A 58 2.80 7.38 1.83
N GLU A 59 2.37 8.61 2.06
CA GLU A 59 2.22 9.64 1.03
C GLU A 59 3.57 10.12 0.49
N ILE A 60 4.55 10.39 1.35
CA ILE A 60 5.91 10.79 0.98
C ILE A 60 6.53 9.72 0.09
N ARG A 61 6.51 8.45 0.51
CA ARG A 61 7.03 7.35 -0.32
C ARG A 61 6.32 7.25 -1.65
N THR A 62 4.99 7.41 -1.66
CA THR A 62 4.23 7.40 -2.92
C THR A 62 4.68 8.53 -3.85
N LYS A 63 4.91 9.74 -3.32
CA LYS A 63 5.39 10.89 -4.09
C LYS A 63 6.85 10.74 -4.52
N GLU A 64 7.72 10.23 -3.67
CA GLU A 64 9.11 9.92 -3.99
C GLU A 64 9.18 8.86 -5.11
N ASP A 65 8.36 7.81 -5.01
CA ASP A 65 8.21 6.80 -6.05
C ASP A 65 7.65 7.43 -7.35
N GLU A 66 6.61 8.27 -7.29
CA GLU A 66 6.06 9.03 -8.44
C GLU A 66 7.12 9.93 -9.10
N GLN A 67 8.02 10.54 -8.33
CA GLN A 67 9.14 11.32 -8.84
C GLN A 67 10.22 10.43 -9.44
N GLU A 68 10.56 9.30 -8.82
CA GLU A 68 11.53 8.35 -9.33
C GLU A 68 11.08 7.76 -10.68
N ILE A 69 9.78 7.55 -10.84
CA ILE A 69 9.17 7.16 -12.10
C ILE A 69 9.51 8.16 -13.21
N ILE A 70 9.30 9.45 -12.98
CA ILE A 70 9.60 10.49 -13.97
C ILE A 70 11.11 10.52 -14.24
N LEU A 71 11.94 10.46 -13.19
CA LEU A 71 13.39 10.43 -13.30
C LEU A 71 13.91 9.23 -14.11
N SER A 72 13.27 8.06 -14.00
CA SER A 72 13.67 6.84 -14.73
C SER A 72 13.40 6.92 -16.25
N SER A 73 12.53 7.84 -16.68
CA SER A 73 12.30 8.13 -18.11
C SER A 73 13.36 9.03 -18.74
N LEU A 74 14.18 9.70 -17.91
CA LEU A 74 15.28 10.55 -18.34
C LEU A 74 16.55 9.73 -18.55
N ASP A 75 17.49 10.24 -19.34
CA ASP A 75 18.84 9.68 -19.37
C ASP A 75 19.53 9.87 -18.01
N SER A 76 20.55 9.05 -17.74
CA SER A 76 21.22 9.01 -16.44
C SER A 76 21.84 10.35 -16.04
N THR A 77 22.28 11.16 -16.99
CA THR A 77 22.87 12.47 -16.73
C THR A 77 21.81 13.47 -16.31
N SER A 78 20.71 13.54 -17.06
CA SER A 78 19.56 14.38 -16.73
C SER A 78 18.93 13.99 -15.39
N ALA A 79 18.74 12.70 -15.14
CA ALA A 79 18.24 12.22 -13.86
C ALA A 79 19.15 12.61 -12.68
N THR A 80 20.48 12.53 -12.86
CA THR A 80 21.46 12.93 -11.83
C THR A 80 21.42 14.45 -11.59
N GLN A 81 21.32 15.25 -12.65
CA GLN A 81 21.21 16.71 -12.53
C GLN A 81 19.92 17.12 -11.82
N VAL A 82 18.78 16.53 -12.16
CA VAL A 82 17.49 16.80 -11.50
C VAL A 82 17.56 16.42 -10.02
N ARG A 83 18.16 15.26 -9.67
CA ARG A 83 18.40 14.87 -8.27
C ARG A 83 19.29 15.86 -7.54
N ALA A 84 20.39 16.31 -8.16
CA ALA A 84 21.29 17.30 -7.57
C ALA A 84 20.62 18.67 -7.36
N LEU A 85 19.78 19.11 -8.31
CA LEU A 85 18.99 20.34 -8.22
C LEU A 85 17.95 20.28 -7.09
N ALA A 86 17.25 19.15 -6.97
CA ALA A 86 16.30 18.91 -5.89
C ALA A 86 16.97 18.94 -4.50
N ILE A 87 18.14 18.29 -4.36
CA ILE A 87 18.93 18.29 -3.10
C ILE A 87 19.48 19.69 -2.80
N SER A 88 19.86 20.45 -3.82
CA SER A 88 20.44 21.79 -3.66
C SER A 88 19.44 22.84 -3.17
N GLY A 89 18.13 22.55 -3.15
CA GLY A 89 17.09 23.56 -2.85
C GLY A 89 16.94 24.65 -3.90
N LYS A 90 17.67 24.57 -5.02
CA LYS A 90 17.63 25.52 -6.14
C LYS A 90 16.57 25.20 -7.19
N ALA A 91 15.86 24.08 -7.01
CA ALA A 91 14.79 23.69 -7.91
C ALA A 91 13.66 24.73 -7.95
N GLU A 92 13.27 25.30 -6.81
CA GLU A 92 12.20 26.31 -6.73
C GLU A 92 12.58 27.62 -7.43
N GLU A 93 13.83 28.08 -7.32
CA GLU A 93 14.34 29.32 -7.95
C GLU A 93 14.41 29.23 -9.49
N LEU A 94 14.55 28.01 -10.04
CA LEU A 94 14.57 27.77 -11.49
C LEU A 94 13.18 27.52 -12.08
N ILE A 95 12.22 27.00 -11.30
CA ILE A 95 10.83 26.80 -11.76
C ILE A 95 10.20 28.13 -12.15
N ASP A 96 10.43 29.20 -11.38
CA ASP A 96 9.90 30.53 -11.68
C ASP A 96 10.50 31.12 -12.96
N GLN A 97 11.80 30.87 -13.23
CA GLN A 97 12.46 31.30 -14.47
C GLN A 97 12.01 30.48 -15.70
N ILE A 98 11.76 29.18 -15.53
CA ILE A 98 11.28 28.32 -16.62
C ILE A 98 9.81 28.63 -16.95
N ALA A 99 8.97 28.93 -15.96
CA ALA A 99 7.57 29.31 -16.17
C ALA A 99 7.42 30.61 -16.98
N GLU A 100 8.41 31.49 -16.93
CA GLU A 100 8.44 32.77 -17.66
C GLU A 100 8.93 32.61 -19.11
N ASP A 101 9.71 31.57 -19.41
CA ASP A 101 10.25 31.24 -20.75
C ASP A 101 9.41 30.19 -21.53
N LEU A 102 8.33 29.66 -20.95
CA LEU A 102 7.42 28.75 -21.65
C LEU A 102 6.53 29.53 -22.64
N PRO A 103 6.48 29.16 -23.94
CA PRO A 103 5.51 29.74 -24.86
C PRO A 103 4.07 29.40 -24.38
N PRO A 104 3.08 30.28 -24.64
CA PRO A 104 1.70 29.97 -24.30
C PRO A 104 1.29 28.65 -24.96
N ASN A 105 0.70 27.74 -24.18
CA ASN A 105 0.23 26.42 -24.62
C ASN A 105 -0.48 26.50 -25.99
N GLU A 106 0.16 25.99 -27.05
CA GLU A 106 -0.54 25.59 -28.26
C GLU A 106 -1.18 24.22 -27.99
N ASP A 107 -2.51 24.20 -28.02
CA ASP A 107 -3.33 22.99 -28.01
C ASP A 107 -2.96 22.09 -29.20
N VAL A 108 -2.10 21.09 -28.98
CA VAL A 108 -1.96 19.96 -29.92
C VAL A 108 -3.04 18.94 -29.61
N VAL A 109 -4.25 19.22 -30.09
CA VAL A 109 -5.27 18.20 -30.31
C VAL A 109 -4.91 17.49 -31.62
N GLU A 110 -4.31 16.30 -31.54
CA GLU A 110 -4.31 15.38 -32.67
C GLU A 110 -4.89 14.03 -32.26
N ASN A 111 -6.20 13.95 -32.47
CA ASN A 111 -6.99 12.73 -32.46
C ASN A 111 -6.42 11.76 -33.50
N ARG A 112 -5.91 10.61 -33.07
CA ARG A 112 -5.78 9.43 -33.91
C ARG A 112 -6.71 8.33 -33.41
N ASN A 113 -7.94 8.43 -33.89
CA ASN A 113 -8.86 7.29 -33.97
C ASN A 113 -8.24 6.27 -34.93
N VAL A 114 -8.00 5.05 -34.47
CA VAL A 114 -7.83 3.89 -35.36
C VAL A 114 -8.79 2.80 -34.89
N GLU A 115 -9.56 2.35 -35.86
CA GLU A 115 -10.78 1.57 -35.78
C GLU A 115 -10.62 0.17 -35.19
N LEU A 116 -11.68 -0.23 -34.48
CA LEU A 116 -12.05 -1.59 -34.14
C LEU A 116 -12.24 -2.40 -35.43
N ASN A 117 -11.46 -3.46 -35.61
CA ASN A 117 -11.82 -4.54 -36.53
C ASN A 117 -11.91 -5.85 -35.75
N ASN A 118 -13.15 -6.28 -35.50
CA ASN A 118 -13.50 -7.65 -35.18
C ASN A 118 -13.04 -8.56 -36.32
N THR A 119 -12.37 -9.66 -36.00
CA THR A 119 -12.42 -10.86 -36.84
C THR A 119 -12.63 -12.05 -35.92
N ASP A 120 -13.77 -12.70 -36.11
CA ASP A 120 -14.15 -13.94 -35.47
C ASP A 120 -13.25 -15.10 -35.89
N ASN A 121 -13.25 -16.09 -34.98
CA ASN A 121 -13.09 -17.53 -35.20
C ASN A 121 -11.67 -18.10 -35.15
N THR A 122 -11.40 -18.95 -34.15
CA THR A 122 -11.38 -20.42 -34.32
C THR A 122 -10.96 -21.10 -33.00
N THR A 123 -11.76 -22.09 -32.60
CA THR A 123 -11.50 -23.09 -31.55
C THR A 123 -10.34 -24.02 -31.93
N VAL A 124 -9.40 -24.32 -31.01
CA VAL A 124 -9.12 -25.66 -30.44
C VAL A 124 -7.72 -25.75 -29.79
N ASP A 125 -7.75 -26.23 -28.54
CA ASP A 125 -6.89 -27.26 -27.92
C ASP A 125 -5.44 -27.03 -27.45
N ASP A 126 -5.28 -27.51 -26.22
CA ASP A 126 -4.13 -28.04 -25.45
C ASP A 126 -2.74 -27.38 -25.45
N SER A 127 -2.39 -26.87 -24.27
CA SER A 127 -1.20 -27.23 -23.47
C SER A 127 -0.70 -26.03 -22.66
N SER A 128 -1.38 -25.70 -21.56
CA SER A 128 -0.82 -24.81 -20.53
C SER A 128 -0.23 -25.63 -19.39
N PRO A 129 0.97 -25.30 -18.88
CA PRO A 129 1.52 -25.97 -17.71
C PRO A 129 0.64 -25.66 -16.50
N ILE A 130 0.34 -26.70 -15.73
CA ILE A 130 -0.56 -26.68 -14.57
C ILE A 130 0.03 -25.76 -13.50
N VAL A 131 -0.37 -24.49 -13.48
CA VAL A 131 -0.23 -23.62 -12.30
C VAL A 131 -1.47 -23.86 -11.45
N ASN A 132 -1.29 -24.52 -10.29
CA ASN A 132 -2.32 -24.69 -9.28
C ASN A 132 -2.82 -23.32 -8.79
N THR A 133 -3.82 -22.75 -9.46
CA THR A 133 -4.49 -21.51 -9.06
C THR A 133 -5.73 -21.88 -8.25
N VAL A 134 -5.76 -21.47 -6.97
CA VAL A 134 -6.99 -21.56 -6.18
C VAL A 134 -7.92 -20.44 -6.65
N PRO A 135 -9.14 -20.74 -7.13
CA PRO A 135 -10.10 -19.73 -7.58
C PRO A 135 -10.63 -18.89 -6.41
N ALA A 136 -11.09 -17.67 -6.71
CA ALA A 136 -11.73 -16.78 -5.73
C ALA A 136 -12.93 -17.49 -5.07
N LYS A 137 -13.12 -17.29 -3.77
CA LYS A 137 -14.22 -17.92 -3.01
C LYS A 137 -15.11 -16.84 -2.36
N GLY A 138 -16.41 -16.93 -2.60
CA GLY A 138 -17.43 -16.03 -2.04
C GLY A 138 -17.69 -14.78 -2.89
N GLU A 139 -18.74 -14.03 -2.55
CA GLU A 139 -19.04 -12.75 -3.19
C GLU A 139 -18.07 -11.67 -2.71
N ILE A 140 -17.63 -10.77 -3.60
CA ILE A 140 -16.67 -9.69 -3.31
C ILE A 140 -17.14 -8.72 -2.21
N THR A 141 -18.43 -8.71 -1.89
CA THR A 141 -19.06 -7.91 -0.83
C THR A 141 -19.18 -8.65 0.51
N SER A 142 -18.78 -9.93 0.57
CA SER A 142 -18.87 -10.76 1.77
C SER A 142 -17.61 -10.66 2.64
N ASN A 143 -17.80 -10.75 3.95
CA ASN A 143 -16.78 -10.95 4.97
C ASN A 143 -15.98 -12.26 4.80
N THR A 144 -16.52 -13.23 4.06
CA THR A 144 -15.89 -14.52 3.78
C THR A 144 -15.17 -14.53 2.43
N TYR A 145 -15.13 -13.39 1.73
CA TYR A 145 -14.44 -13.28 0.46
C TYR A 145 -12.95 -13.63 0.62
N VAL A 146 -12.51 -14.62 -0.15
CA VAL A 146 -11.10 -14.97 -0.28
C VAL A 146 -10.68 -14.64 -1.70
N PRO A 147 -9.71 -13.72 -1.90
CA PRO A 147 -9.19 -13.42 -3.23
C PRO A 147 -8.51 -14.65 -3.83
N PRO A 148 -8.42 -14.75 -5.17
CA PRO A 148 -7.73 -15.86 -5.80
C PRO A 148 -6.26 -15.90 -5.37
N SER A 149 -5.65 -17.10 -5.37
CA SER A 149 -4.23 -17.27 -5.03
C SER A 149 -3.31 -16.43 -5.90
N LYS A 150 -3.69 -16.15 -7.15
CA LYS A 150 -2.98 -15.24 -8.04
C LYS A 150 -3.98 -14.26 -8.61
N VAL A 151 -3.69 -12.97 -8.49
CA VAL A 151 -4.53 -11.91 -9.06
C VAL A 151 -4.06 -11.67 -10.49
N THR A 152 -4.87 -12.08 -11.46
CA THR A 152 -4.61 -11.85 -12.90
C THR A 152 -5.49 -10.74 -13.48
N THR A 153 -6.50 -10.31 -12.73
CA THR A 153 -7.43 -9.24 -13.08
C THR A 153 -7.68 -8.38 -11.86
N ASP A 154 -7.96 -7.09 -12.07
CA ASP A 154 -8.26 -6.17 -10.97
C ASP A 154 -9.58 -6.52 -10.29
N ILE A 155 -9.63 -6.35 -8.96
CA ILE A 155 -10.75 -6.72 -8.11
C ILE A 155 -11.10 -5.50 -7.25
N ILE A 156 -12.09 -4.74 -7.72
CA ILE A 156 -12.75 -3.68 -6.96
C ILE A 156 -14.17 -3.48 -7.48
N LYS A 157 -15.08 -3.11 -6.59
CA LYS A 157 -16.44 -2.69 -6.89
C LYS A 157 -16.69 -1.37 -6.17
N PHE A 158 -16.94 -0.32 -6.92
CA PHE A 158 -17.49 0.92 -6.37
C PHE A 158 -19.01 0.80 -6.25
N THR A 159 -19.55 1.32 -5.16
CA THR A 159 -20.98 1.37 -4.88
C THR A 159 -21.43 2.83 -4.84
N ALA A 160 -22.74 3.08 -4.69
CA ALA A 160 -23.22 4.45 -4.52
C ALA A 160 -22.57 5.11 -3.30
N GLU A 161 -22.40 6.43 -3.37
CA GLU A 161 -21.87 7.22 -2.26
C GLU A 161 -22.73 6.98 -1.00
N GLU A 162 -22.07 6.92 0.14
CA GLU A 162 -22.65 6.62 1.46
C GLU A 162 -23.20 5.21 1.72
N VAL A 163 -23.14 4.28 0.76
CA VAL A 163 -23.53 2.88 0.98
C VAL A 163 -22.39 2.09 1.62
N SER A 164 -22.64 1.50 2.80
CA SER A 164 -21.72 0.55 3.43
C SER A 164 -22.00 -0.87 2.93
N VAL A 165 -20.93 -1.60 2.59
CA VAL A 165 -21.00 -3.02 2.22
C VAL A 165 -20.85 -3.92 3.45
N TYR A 166 -20.15 -3.43 4.47
CA TYR A 166 -19.81 -4.15 5.69
C TYR A 166 -20.65 -3.63 6.87
N SER A 167 -20.89 -4.50 7.84
CA SER A 167 -21.71 -4.26 9.03
C SER A 167 -21.30 -5.21 10.16
N ASP A 168 -21.95 -5.17 11.31
CA ASP A 168 -21.67 -6.11 12.40
C ASP A 168 -22.01 -7.56 12.03
N ASP A 169 -23.02 -7.78 11.18
CA ASP A 169 -23.39 -9.11 10.65
C ASP A 169 -22.49 -9.54 9.47
N ASN A 170 -21.85 -8.57 8.80
CA ASN A 170 -20.92 -8.77 7.69
C ASN A 170 -19.61 -7.99 7.95
N PRO A 171 -18.79 -8.36 8.95
CA PRO A 171 -17.63 -7.57 9.35
C PRO A 171 -16.53 -7.55 8.30
N ILE A 172 -15.69 -6.52 8.34
CA ILE A 172 -14.51 -6.41 7.48
C ILE A 172 -13.56 -7.59 7.78
N PRO A 173 -13.14 -8.37 6.76
CA PRO A 173 -12.19 -9.46 6.95
C PRO A 173 -10.87 -8.97 7.55
N VAL A 174 -10.42 -9.60 8.65
CA VAL A 174 -9.14 -9.29 9.31
C VAL A 174 -8.10 -10.35 8.95
N ASN A 175 -6.93 -9.91 8.47
CA ASN A 175 -5.82 -10.75 8.01
C ASN A 175 -6.26 -11.85 7.01
N PRO A 176 -7.05 -11.53 5.97
CA PRO A 176 -7.37 -12.53 4.95
C PRO A 176 -6.08 -13.00 4.27
N LYS A 177 -6.07 -14.26 3.80
CA LYS A 177 -4.95 -14.78 3.01
C LYS A 177 -4.74 -13.87 1.80
N LEU A 178 -3.52 -13.33 1.68
CA LEU A 178 -3.16 -12.49 0.56
C LEU A 178 -2.80 -13.35 -0.65
N PRO A 179 -3.09 -12.88 -1.87
CA PRO A 179 -2.60 -13.48 -3.11
C PRO A 179 -1.07 -13.52 -3.15
N ASP A 180 -0.57 -14.52 -3.86
CA ASP A 180 0.84 -14.69 -4.20
C ASP A 180 1.23 -13.74 -5.35
N GLY A 181 2.52 -13.44 -5.43
CA GLY A 181 3.08 -12.52 -6.41
C GLY A 181 2.88 -11.05 -6.05
N LEU A 182 3.20 -10.18 -7.02
CA LEU A 182 3.03 -8.75 -6.88
C LEU A 182 1.55 -8.38 -7.04
N ILE A 183 1.02 -7.66 -6.05
CA ILE A 183 -0.29 -7.01 -6.08
C ILE A 183 -0.17 -5.58 -5.55
N TYR A 184 -1.03 -4.71 -6.05
CA TYR A 184 -1.23 -3.37 -5.51
C TYR A 184 -2.56 -3.31 -4.75
N LYS A 185 -2.62 -2.50 -3.70
CA LYS A 185 -3.84 -2.17 -2.95
C LYS A 185 -3.86 -0.67 -2.63
N VAL A 186 -5.02 -0.13 -2.29
CA VAL A 186 -5.13 1.26 -1.80
C VAL A 186 -5.35 1.24 -0.29
N GLN A 187 -4.48 1.87 0.48
CA GLN A 187 -4.65 2.03 1.92
C GLN A 187 -5.51 3.26 2.19
N VAL A 188 -6.58 3.09 2.98
CA VAL A 188 -7.60 4.13 3.23
C VAL A 188 -7.61 4.63 4.67
N GLY A 189 -6.91 3.94 5.57
CA GLY A 189 -6.76 4.37 6.94
C GLY A 189 -5.99 3.38 7.80
N ALA A 190 -5.53 3.87 8.95
CA ALA A 190 -4.94 3.08 10.01
C ALA A 190 -5.54 3.55 11.33
N PHE A 191 -6.10 2.63 12.10
CA PHE A 191 -6.83 2.96 13.33
C PHE A 191 -6.30 2.15 14.50
N ARG A 192 -6.29 2.81 15.67
CA ARG A 192 -5.87 2.17 16.89
C ARG A 192 -6.98 1.35 17.55
N ASN A 193 -8.14 2.00 17.68
CA ASN A 193 -9.31 1.39 18.29
C ASN A 193 -10.09 0.61 17.25
N PRO A 194 -10.90 -0.39 17.67
CA PRO A 194 -11.93 -0.95 16.81
C PRO A 194 -12.79 0.17 16.23
N ILE A 195 -13.05 0.08 14.95
CA ILE A 195 -13.94 0.99 14.23
C ILE A 195 -15.30 0.31 13.99
N PRO A 196 -16.37 1.09 13.81
CA PRO A 196 -17.61 0.58 13.26
C PRO A 196 -17.35 -0.14 11.93
N GLN A 197 -17.95 -1.31 11.72
CA GLN A 197 -17.73 -2.11 10.52
C GLN A 197 -18.28 -1.44 9.25
N ASP A 198 -19.25 -0.54 9.42
CA ASP A 198 -19.89 0.26 8.37
C ASP A 198 -19.23 1.61 8.10
N LEU A 199 -18.08 1.89 8.74
CA LEU A 199 -17.34 3.15 8.58
C LEU A 199 -16.93 3.41 7.13
N PHE A 200 -16.56 2.34 6.41
CA PHE A 200 -16.13 2.45 5.01
C PHE A 200 -17.31 2.27 4.06
N LYS A 201 -17.46 3.22 3.15
CA LYS A 201 -18.61 3.35 2.26
C LYS A 201 -18.15 3.58 0.82
N GLY A 202 -18.95 3.13 -0.14
CA GLY A 202 -18.69 3.40 -1.56
C GLY A 202 -17.75 2.41 -2.26
N PHE A 203 -17.21 1.39 -1.58
CA PHE A 203 -16.35 0.39 -2.23
C PHE A 203 -16.25 -0.97 -1.51
N ALA A 204 -15.85 -1.99 -2.26
CA ALA A 204 -15.47 -3.33 -1.81
C ALA A 204 -14.49 -3.97 -2.82
N PRO A 205 -13.74 -5.03 -2.47
CA PRO A 205 -13.55 -5.56 -1.13
C PRO A 205 -12.61 -4.69 -0.31
N ILE A 206 -12.88 -4.53 0.99
CA ILE A 206 -11.93 -3.97 1.96
C ILE A 206 -11.44 -5.09 2.88
N SER A 207 -10.20 -4.99 3.31
CA SER A 207 -9.58 -5.92 4.27
C SER A 207 -8.78 -5.16 5.31
N ALA A 208 -8.76 -5.69 6.53
CA ALA A 208 -7.97 -5.20 7.64
C ALA A 208 -6.69 -6.03 7.82
N GLU A 209 -5.59 -5.38 8.18
CA GLU A 209 -4.33 -6.01 8.58
C GLU A 209 -3.95 -5.53 9.99
N LYS A 210 -3.79 -6.45 10.95
CA LYS A 210 -3.24 -6.13 12.27
C LYS A 210 -1.72 -6.13 12.20
N VAL A 211 -1.14 -4.95 12.33
CA VAL A 211 0.33 -4.75 12.23
C VAL A 211 0.98 -4.80 13.60
N ARG A 212 0.26 -4.32 14.62
CA ARG A 212 0.60 -4.40 16.05
C ARG A 212 -0.67 -4.76 16.82
N ASP A 213 -0.56 -5.13 18.10
CA ASP A 213 -1.72 -5.50 18.93
C ASP A 213 -2.83 -4.45 18.92
N ASP A 214 -2.48 -3.19 18.73
CA ASP A 214 -3.37 -2.04 18.78
C ASP A 214 -3.41 -1.21 17.50
N ILE A 215 -2.85 -1.64 16.36
CA ILE A 215 -2.94 -0.87 15.10
C ILE A 215 -3.43 -1.76 13.97
N THR A 216 -4.55 -1.36 13.37
CA THR A 216 -5.18 -2.04 12.24
C THR A 216 -5.17 -1.14 11.01
N ARG A 217 -4.57 -1.60 9.91
CA ARG A 217 -4.55 -0.92 8.62
C ARG A 217 -5.68 -1.44 7.73
N TYR A 218 -6.34 -0.56 7.00
CA TYR A 218 -7.45 -0.91 6.12
C TYR A 218 -7.08 -0.63 4.68
N ARG A 219 -7.24 -1.63 3.82
CA ARG A 219 -6.87 -1.57 2.40
C ARG A 219 -7.99 -2.09 1.52
N VAL A 220 -8.25 -1.40 0.42
CA VAL A 220 -9.28 -1.73 -0.57
C VAL A 220 -8.66 -2.27 -1.84
N GLY A 221 -9.38 -3.22 -2.44
CA GLY A 221 -9.15 -3.76 -3.77
C GLY A 221 -7.89 -4.60 -3.90
N TYR A 222 -7.77 -5.27 -5.04
CA TYR A 222 -6.56 -5.96 -5.48
C TYR A 222 -6.31 -5.56 -6.92
N PHE A 223 -5.14 -5.03 -7.22
CA PHE A 223 -4.82 -4.50 -8.54
C PHE A 223 -3.54 -5.15 -9.06
N THR A 224 -3.51 -5.39 -10.36
CA THR A 224 -2.40 -6.03 -11.06
C THR A 224 -1.30 -5.03 -11.46
N SER A 225 -1.65 -3.75 -11.58
CA SER A 225 -0.73 -2.68 -11.97
C SER A 225 -0.84 -1.46 -11.06
N TYR A 226 0.27 -0.71 -10.98
CA TYR A 226 0.28 0.56 -10.27
C TYR A 226 -0.73 1.57 -10.84
N ASN A 227 -0.85 1.66 -12.17
CA ASN A 227 -1.68 2.67 -12.83
C ASN A 227 -3.17 2.49 -12.52
N VAL A 228 -3.65 1.25 -12.50
CA VAL A 228 -5.05 0.96 -12.12
C VAL A 228 -5.27 1.24 -10.64
N ALA A 229 -4.33 0.84 -9.77
CA ALA A 229 -4.40 1.16 -8.34
C ALA A 229 -4.41 2.67 -8.07
N ASN A 230 -3.64 3.45 -8.84
CA ASN A 230 -3.58 4.91 -8.73
C ASN A 230 -4.90 5.57 -9.17
N THR A 231 -5.54 5.03 -10.21
CA THR A 231 -6.87 5.48 -10.65
C THR A 231 -7.92 5.20 -9.57
N ALA A 232 -7.91 3.98 -9.00
CA ALA A 232 -8.80 3.62 -7.89
C ALA A 232 -8.53 4.48 -6.64
N LYS A 233 -7.27 4.79 -6.32
CA LYS A 233 -6.89 5.73 -5.25
C LYS A 233 -7.61 7.06 -5.44
N ASN A 234 -7.58 7.62 -6.64
CA ASN A 234 -8.22 8.91 -6.91
C ASN A 234 -9.74 8.86 -6.73
N GLN A 235 -10.39 7.78 -7.15
CA GLN A 235 -11.82 7.56 -6.91
C GLN A 235 -12.13 7.46 -5.41
N VAL A 236 -11.32 6.69 -4.66
CA VAL A 236 -11.43 6.57 -3.20
C VAL A 236 -11.24 7.92 -2.49
N ARG A 237 -10.30 8.76 -2.94
CA ARG A 237 -10.13 10.12 -2.42
C ARG A 237 -11.34 11.00 -2.72
N GLY A 238 -11.96 10.83 -3.89
CA GLY A 238 -13.21 11.49 -4.27
C GLY A 238 -14.38 11.18 -3.33
N LEU A 239 -14.41 9.98 -2.76
CA LEU A 239 -15.40 9.54 -1.76
C LEU A 239 -15.14 10.09 -0.34
N GLY A 240 -14.14 10.95 -0.16
CA GLY A 240 -13.82 11.60 1.12
C GLY A 240 -12.62 11.02 1.87
N TYR A 241 -12.00 9.94 1.39
CA TYR A 241 -10.81 9.33 1.99
C TYR A 241 -9.53 10.01 1.49
N ARG A 242 -9.34 11.29 1.86
CA ARG A 242 -8.32 12.19 1.29
C ARG A 242 -6.88 11.71 1.45
N ASP A 243 -6.59 10.94 2.49
CA ASP A 243 -5.25 10.44 2.80
C ASP A 243 -4.97 9.07 2.18
N ALA A 244 -5.82 8.59 1.26
CA ALA A 244 -5.64 7.30 0.62
C ALA A 244 -4.41 7.29 -0.31
N PHE A 245 -3.62 6.22 -0.23
CA PHE A 245 -2.41 6.03 -1.03
C PHE A 245 -2.24 4.59 -1.53
N VAL A 246 -1.43 4.40 -2.57
CA VAL A 246 -1.17 3.07 -3.16
C VAL A 246 -0.06 2.36 -2.37
N VAL A 247 -0.24 1.06 -2.15
CA VAL A 247 0.78 0.18 -1.59
C VAL A 247 1.01 -1.02 -2.50
N ALA A 248 2.27 -1.47 -2.59
CA ALA A 248 2.62 -2.71 -3.27
C ALA A 248 2.95 -3.81 -2.26
N LEU A 249 2.48 -5.02 -2.54
CA LEU A 249 2.73 -6.23 -1.76
C LEU A 249 3.23 -7.31 -2.72
N ASN A 250 4.35 -7.94 -2.41
CA ASN A 250 4.86 -9.10 -3.12
C ASN A 250 4.87 -10.32 -2.19
N ASN A 251 4.11 -11.36 -2.52
CA ASN A 251 3.94 -12.56 -1.68
C ASN A 251 3.54 -12.21 -0.24
N GLY A 252 2.62 -11.25 -0.08
CA GLY A 252 2.16 -10.75 1.21
C GLY A 252 3.11 -9.77 1.93
N ASN A 253 4.35 -9.59 1.46
CA ASN A 253 5.30 -8.64 2.04
C ASN A 253 5.24 -7.30 1.33
N ARG A 254 5.30 -6.19 2.07
CA ARG A 254 5.36 -4.85 1.47
C ARG A 254 6.69 -4.64 0.75
N VAL A 255 6.62 -4.07 -0.46
CA VAL A 255 7.78 -3.63 -1.28
C VAL A 255 7.62 -2.16 -1.65
N THR A 256 8.68 -1.50 -2.13
CA THR A 256 8.57 -0.12 -2.65
C THR A 256 7.82 -0.10 -3.99
N LEU A 257 7.23 1.03 -4.41
CA LEU A 257 6.53 1.06 -5.71
C LEU A 257 7.53 0.99 -6.87
N SER A 258 8.74 1.52 -6.68
CA SER A 258 9.87 1.37 -7.61
C SER A 258 10.25 -0.10 -7.83
N GLU A 259 10.47 -0.86 -6.75
CA GLU A 259 10.72 -2.31 -6.80
C GLU A 259 9.56 -3.06 -7.47
N ALA A 260 8.34 -2.74 -7.07
CA ALA A 260 7.14 -3.35 -7.62
C ALA A 260 7.02 -3.12 -9.12
N ARG A 261 7.28 -1.90 -9.61
CA ARG A 261 7.24 -1.59 -11.04
C ARG A 261 8.29 -2.35 -11.83
N ASN A 262 9.49 -2.53 -11.27
CA ASN A 262 10.54 -3.35 -11.89
C ASN A 262 10.10 -4.83 -11.99
N MET A 263 9.37 -5.33 -10.99
CA MET A 263 8.77 -6.67 -11.05
C MET A 263 7.61 -6.74 -12.05
N GLU A 264 6.76 -5.70 -12.13
CA GLU A 264 5.65 -5.58 -13.09
C GLU A 264 6.18 -5.60 -14.54
N SER A 265 7.20 -4.79 -14.84
CA SER A 265 7.84 -4.73 -16.15
C SER A 265 8.54 -6.05 -16.50
N SER A 266 9.19 -6.71 -15.54
CA SER A 266 9.82 -8.02 -15.71
C SER A 266 8.82 -9.15 -15.94
N THR A 267 7.59 -9.03 -15.41
CA THR A 267 6.53 -10.05 -15.57
C THR A 267 5.84 -9.93 -16.93
N ASN A 268 5.74 -8.71 -17.47
CA ASN A 268 5.25 -8.46 -18.83
C ASN A 268 6.25 -8.85 -19.94
N VAL A 269 7.44 -9.36 -19.61
CA VAL A 269 8.48 -9.83 -20.57
C VAL A 269 8.81 -11.33 -20.47
N ALA A 270 7.95 -12.19 -19.92
CA ALA A 270 8.12 -13.64 -20.09
C ALA A 270 7.88 -14.02 -21.57
N ALA A 271 8.82 -14.53 -22.38
CA ALA A 271 10.23 -14.90 -22.21
C ALA A 271 10.97 -14.81 -23.58
N PRO A 272 12.32 -14.91 -23.62
CA PRO A 272 12.84 -16.26 -23.85
C PRO A 272 13.88 -16.67 -22.81
N ALA A 273 13.98 -18.00 -22.65
CA ALA A 273 14.90 -18.71 -21.77
C ALA A 273 16.35 -18.18 -21.84
N PRO A 274 17.16 -18.36 -20.78
CA PRO A 274 18.59 -18.10 -20.87
C PRO A 274 19.17 -18.96 -21.99
N ILE A 275 19.71 -18.30 -23.02
CA ILE A 275 20.48 -18.95 -24.07
C ILE A 275 21.74 -19.49 -23.39
N ILE A 276 21.77 -20.80 -23.10
CA ILE A 276 23.01 -21.50 -22.80
C ILE A 276 23.85 -21.42 -24.08
N GLN A 277 24.89 -20.60 -24.08
CA GLN A 277 25.86 -20.59 -25.17
C GLN A 277 26.58 -21.96 -25.17
N PRO A 278 26.62 -22.68 -26.29
CA PRO A 278 27.39 -23.92 -26.37
C PRO A 278 28.87 -23.60 -26.19
N ASN A 279 29.46 -24.19 -25.15
CA ASN A 279 30.89 -24.16 -24.87
C ASN A 279 31.65 -24.77 -26.07
N LYS A 280 32.29 -23.91 -26.88
CA LYS A 280 33.26 -24.35 -27.88
C LYS A 280 34.53 -24.74 -27.17
N ASN A 281 34.62 -26.00 -26.72
CA ASN A 281 35.88 -26.70 -26.43
C ASN A 281 35.58 -28.19 -26.21
N ASN A 282 35.49 -28.94 -27.31
CA ASN A 282 35.88 -30.35 -27.29
C ASN A 282 36.36 -30.74 -28.68
N GLU A 283 37.68 -30.75 -28.87
CA GLU A 283 38.33 -31.35 -30.03
C GLU A 283 37.97 -32.83 -30.11
N VAL A 284 37.41 -33.23 -31.24
CA VAL A 284 37.20 -34.62 -31.59
C VAL A 284 38.52 -35.17 -32.11
N VAL A 285 39.28 -35.87 -31.25
CA VAL A 285 40.37 -36.74 -31.70
C VAL A 285 39.72 -38.02 -32.24
N ALA A 286 39.85 -38.23 -33.55
CA ALA A 286 39.29 -39.37 -34.27
C ALA A 286 39.94 -40.70 -33.82
N PRO A 287 39.20 -41.83 -33.80
CA PRO A 287 39.77 -43.14 -33.51
C PRO A 287 40.44 -43.74 -34.75
N MET A 288 41.71 -44.13 -34.59
CA MET A 288 42.49 -44.90 -35.55
C MET A 288 42.08 -46.38 -35.52
N ARG A 289 41.70 -46.93 -36.68
CA ARG A 289 41.63 -48.37 -37.03
C ARG A 289 41.98 -48.43 -38.53
N ILE A 290 42.86 -49.28 -39.05
CA ILE A 290 43.37 -50.60 -38.69
C ILE A 290 44.88 -50.61 -38.92
#